data_AF-A0AAU7R226-F1
#
_entry.id   AF-A0AAU7R226-F1
#
_cell.length_a   1.000
_cell.length_b   1.000
_cell.length_c   1.000
_cell.angle_alpha   90.00
_cell.angle_beta   90.00
_cell.angle_gamma   90.00
#
_symmetry.space_group_name_H-M   'P 1'
#
loop_
_entity.id
_entity.type
_entity.pdbx_description
1 polymer ?
#
loop_
_entity_poly.entity_id
_entity_poly.type
_entity_poly.pdbx_seq_one_letter_code
_entity_poly.pdbx_strand_id
1 'polypeptide(L)'
;MRHLWSFLAGLAVAPVTWVLVTLGQDGSERTVDRWVEIGTYSTPNLIEPAVYLGVAGILLGLLGTLRFSPFGPLVAGLLLAVPYLGLFVAPFSVRDQVPDDLRLLGDPLPLRDPLDNGTLFLIGVLLLMAVFSTSRWRRPATPPAAEAELTPAVTPVEHKPALTDWPPAPAKDPDTPPLTLAYPETPTEPLPRRTGSESPWSAPPRGAGRPEGTESR
;
A
#
# COMPACT_ATOMS: atom_id res chain seq x y z
N MET A 1 5.87 24.22 -11.44
CA MET A 1 6.77 23.63 -12.46
C MET A 1 7.26 22.21 -12.16
N ARG A 2 7.34 21.73 -10.89
CA ARG A 2 7.88 20.40 -10.56
C ARG A 2 7.07 19.21 -11.13
N HIS A 3 5.75 19.36 -11.33
CA HIS A 3 4.90 18.29 -11.90
C HIS A 3 5.10 18.07 -13.41
N LEU A 4 5.48 19.12 -14.15
CA LEU A 4 5.78 19.02 -15.58
C LEU A 4 7.06 18.21 -15.82
N TRP A 5 8.07 18.41 -14.96
CA TRP A 5 9.31 17.64 -14.99
C TRP A 5 9.09 16.17 -14.67
N SER A 6 8.25 15.85 -13.69
CA SER A 6 7.88 14.47 -13.38
C SER A 6 7.08 13.81 -14.51
N PHE A 7 6.17 14.54 -15.16
CA PHE A 7 5.43 14.04 -16.32
C PHE A 7 6.36 13.77 -17.52
N LEU A 8 7.25 14.72 -17.82
CA LEU A 8 8.23 14.57 -18.90
C LEU A 8 9.21 13.42 -18.63
N ALA A 9 9.64 13.27 -17.37
CA ALA A 9 10.46 12.15 -16.94
C ALA A 9 9.71 10.82 -17.11
N GLY A 10 8.43 10.73 -16.70
CA GLY A 10 7.61 9.54 -16.93
C GLY A 10 7.43 9.22 -18.42
N LEU A 11 7.21 10.25 -19.24
CA LEU A 11 7.04 10.12 -20.69
C LEU A 11 8.32 9.62 -21.40
N ALA A 12 9.50 9.95 -20.89
CA ALA A 12 10.77 9.48 -21.42
C ALA A 12 11.19 8.11 -20.84
N VAL A 13 10.94 7.88 -19.55
CA VAL A 13 11.31 6.63 -18.86
C VAL A 13 10.49 5.45 -19.37
N ALA A 14 9.20 5.63 -19.63
CA ALA A 14 8.34 4.56 -20.14
C ALA A 14 8.84 3.93 -21.46
N PRO A 15 9.10 4.69 -22.55
CA PRO A 15 9.60 4.11 -23.79
C PRO A 15 11.01 3.53 -23.64
N VAL A 16 11.89 4.15 -22.85
CA VAL A 16 13.23 3.61 -22.58
C VAL A 16 13.14 2.26 -21.87
N THR A 17 12.27 2.16 -20.86
CA THR A 17 12.03 0.92 -20.14
C THR A 17 11.46 -0.16 -21.06
N TRP A 18 10.53 0.21 -21.94
CA TRP A 18 9.99 -0.71 -22.94
C TRP A 18 11.08 -1.25 -23.87
N VAL A 19 11.97 -0.38 -24.39
CA VAL A 19 13.11 -0.82 -25.21
C VAL A 19 14.01 -1.78 -24.44
N LEU A 20 14.37 -1.46 -23.19
CA LEU A 20 15.20 -2.32 -22.35
C LEU A 20 14.56 -3.70 -22.12
N VAL A 21 13.24 -3.75 -21.87
CA VAL A 21 12.51 -5.00 -21.73
C VAL A 21 12.57 -5.81 -23.02
N THR A 22 12.27 -5.20 -24.18
CA THR A 22 12.28 -5.92 -25.46
C THR A 22 13.66 -6.47 -25.82
N LEU A 23 14.73 -5.68 -25.64
CA LEU A 23 16.11 -6.12 -25.90
C LEU A 23 16.55 -7.21 -24.92
N GLY A 24 16.15 -7.09 -23.66
CA GLY A 24 16.44 -8.08 -22.63
C GLY A 24 15.74 -9.41 -22.91
N GLN A 25 14.45 -9.37 -23.29
CA GLN A 25 13.66 -10.56 -23.57
C GLN A 25 14.13 -11.28 -24.84
N ASP A 26 14.26 -10.56 -25.96
CA ASP A 26 14.73 -11.11 -27.24
C ASP A 26 16.17 -11.62 -27.15
N GLY A 27 17.04 -10.90 -26.43
CA GLY A 27 18.42 -11.31 -26.19
C GLY A 27 18.53 -12.57 -25.33
N SER A 28 17.69 -12.70 -24.30
CA SER A 28 17.64 -13.88 -23.42
C SER A 28 17.17 -15.11 -24.20
N GLU A 29 16.01 -14.99 -24.87
CA GLU A 29 15.39 -16.08 -25.62
C GLU A 29 16.33 -16.60 -26.71
N ARG A 30 16.88 -15.70 -27.55
CA ARG A 30 17.84 -16.06 -28.59
C ARG A 30 19.08 -16.77 -28.03
N THR A 31 19.58 -16.36 -26.87
CA THR A 31 20.77 -16.95 -26.25
C THR A 31 20.47 -18.36 -25.75
N VAL A 32 19.34 -18.52 -25.07
CA VAL A 32 18.91 -19.76 -24.46
C VAL A 32 18.47 -20.80 -25.51
N ASP A 33 17.83 -20.37 -26.59
CA ASP A 33 17.49 -21.21 -27.74
C ASP A 33 18.74 -21.70 -28.47
N ARG A 34 19.72 -20.81 -28.70
CA ARG A 34 21.00 -21.20 -29.28
C ARG A 34 21.72 -22.25 -28.44
N TRP A 35 21.66 -22.16 -27.11
CA TRP A 35 22.27 -23.17 -26.25
C TRP A 35 21.60 -24.54 -26.38
N VAL A 36 20.28 -24.57 -26.53
CA VAL A 36 19.55 -25.83 -26.76
C VAL A 36 19.81 -26.38 -28.14
N GLU A 37 19.85 -25.53 -29.16
CA GLU A 37 20.13 -25.95 -30.54
C GLU A 37 21.53 -26.57 -30.69
N ILE A 38 22.55 -25.96 -30.07
CA ILE A 38 23.95 -26.40 -30.18
C ILE A 38 24.33 -27.41 -29.08
N GLY A 39 23.53 -27.53 -28.02
CA GLY A 39 23.81 -28.37 -26.85
C GLY A 39 24.98 -27.90 -25.99
N THR A 40 25.42 -26.65 -26.16
CA THR A 40 26.52 -26.03 -25.40
C THR A 40 26.11 -24.66 -24.88
N TYR A 41 26.62 -24.26 -23.73
CA TYR A 41 26.27 -22.98 -23.10
C TYR A 41 27.48 -22.05 -22.98
N SER A 42 27.22 -20.76 -23.10
CA SER A 42 28.20 -19.69 -22.88
C SER A 42 27.56 -18.58 -22.06
N THR A 43 27.71 -18.68 -20.74
CA THR A 43 27.16 -17.74 -19.76
C THR A 43 27.42 -16.25 -20.06
N PRO A 44 28.58 -15.84 -20.61
CA PRO A 44 28.82 -14.44 -20.95
C PRO A 44 27.75 -13.83 -21.87
N ASN A 45 27.17 -14.63 -22.77
CA ASN A 45 26.14 -14.16 -23.70
C ASN A 45 24.81 -13.83 -23.00
N LEU A 46 24.57 -14.36 -21.79
CA LEU A 46 23.37 -14.08 -21.00
C LEU A 46 23.52 -12.82 -20.12
N ILE A 47 24.74 -12.30 -19.94
CA ILE A 47 24.99 -11.12 -19.11
C ILE A 47 24.32 -9.89 -19.72
N GLU A 48 24.49 -9.67 -21.02
CA GLU A 48 23.90 -8.53 -21.74
C GLU A 48 22.37 -8.44 -21.58
N PRO A 49 21.58 -9.48 -21.93
CA PRO A 49 20.13 -9.43 -21.73
C PRO A 49 19.75 -9.31 -20.25
N ALA A 50 20.47 -9.96 -19.34
CA ALA A 50 20.20 -9.84 -17.91
C ALA A 50 20.43 -8.41 -17.37
N VAL A 51 21.42 -7.68 -17.89
CA VAL A 51 21.62 -6.27 -17.53
C VAL A 51 20.43 -5.43 -17.99
N TYR A 52 19.96 -5.60 -19.23
CA TYR A 52 18.78 -4.88 -19.73
C TYR A 52 17.53 -5.15 -18.89
N LEU A 53 17.25 -6.42 -18.59
CA LEU A 53 16.11 -6.83 -17.77
C LEU A 53 16.26 -6.35 -16.32
N GLY A 54 17.47 -6.41 -15.76
CA GLY A 54 17.74 -5.94 -14.40
C GLY A 54 17.50 -4.44 -14.26
N VAL A 55 18.01 -3.64 -15.20
CA VAL A 55 17.79 -2.19 -15.22
C VAL A 55 16.30 -1.88 -15.43
N ALA A 56 15.64 -2.56 -16.36
CA ALA A 56 14.20 -2.38 -16.59
C ALA A 56 13.38 -2.73 -15.35
N GLY A 57 13.68 -3.85 -14.68
CA GLY A 57 13.01 -4.27 -13.46
C GLY A 57 13.18 -3.24 -12.36
N ILE A 58 14.37 -2.67 -12.19
CA ILE A 58 14.62 -1.58 -11.23
C ILE A 58 13.75 -0.36 -11.55
N LEU A 59 13.76 0.10 -12.81
CA LEU A 59 12.96 1.26 -13.24
C LEU A 59 11.46 1.05 -12.99
N LEU A 60 10.95 -0.14 -13.34
CA LEU A 60 9.55 -0.51 -13.12
C LEU A 60 9.21 -0.67 -11.64
N GLY A 61 10.11 -1.24 -10.83
CA GLY A 61 9.90 -1.40 -9.39
C GLY A 61 9.91 -0.08 -8.64
N LEU A 62 10.72 0.88 -9.09
CA LEU A 62 10.69 2.26 -8.62
C LEU A 62 9.36 2.97 -8.98
N LEU A 63 8.79 2.67 -10.16
CA LEU A 63 7.47 3.16 -10.55
C LEU A 63 6.34 2.46 -9.76
N GLY A 64 6.51 1.17 -9.49
CA GLY A 64 5.48 0.26 -9.00
C GLY A 64 5.31 0.18 -7.48
N THR A 65 5.89 1.11 -6.70
CA THR A 65 5.92 1.09 -5.22
C THR A 65 4.60 0.65 -4.56
N LEU A 66 4.48 -0.65 -4.29
CA LEU A 66 3.25 -1.26 -3.79
C LEU A 66 3.06 -0.93 -2.30
N ARG A 67 1.82 -0.59 -1.94
CA ARG A 67 1.40 -0.15 -0.59
C ARG A 67 1.18 -1.29 0.41
N PHE A 68 1.56 -2.53 0.06
CA PHE A 68 1.34 -3.72 0.88
C PHE A 68 2.62 -4.20 1.58
N SER A 69 2.47 -5.08 2.56
CA SER A 69 3.56 -5.62 3.40
C SER A 69 4.77 -6.08 2.54
N PRO A 70 6.01 -5.65 2.84
CA PRO A 70 7.19 -5.91 2.02
C PRO A 70 7.64 -7.36 1.92
N PHE A 71 7.19 -8.22 2.85
CA PHE A 71 7.69 -9.58 2.91
C PHE A 71 7.20 -10.42 1.71
N GLY A 72 5.95 -10.22 1.28
CA GLY A 72 5.38 -10.92 0.14
C GLY A 72 6.15 -10.64 -1.17
N PRO A 73 6.32 -9.36 -1.57
CA PRO A 73 7.10 -9.02 -2.77
C PRO A 73 8.56 -9.42 -2.69
N LEU A 74 9.18 -9.44 -1.50
CA LEU A 74 10.57 -9.89 -1.35
C LEU A 74 10.69 -11.39 -1.66
N VAL A 75 9.84 -12.21 -1.02
CA VAL A 75 9.87 -13.66 -1.21
C VAL A 75 9.49 -14.02 -2.64
N ALA A 76 8.42 -13.41 -3.17
CA ALA A 76 8.02 -13.60 -4.57
C ALA A 76 9.12 -13.15 -5.55
N GLY A 77 9.76 -12.01 -5.28
CA GLY A 77 10.84 -11.48 -6.09
C GLY A 77 12.04 -12.42 -6.16
N LEU A 78 12.45 -12.97 -5.02
CA LEU A 78 13.52 -13.99 -4.96
C LEU A 78 13.12 -15.27 -5.69
N LEU A 79 11.91 -15.80 -5.45
CA LEU A 79 11.43 -17.02 -6.09
C LEU A 79 11.39 -16.90 -7.63
N LEU A 80 11.08 -15.71 -8.15
CA LEU A 80 11.03 -15.46 -9.59
C LEU A 80 12.43 -15.18 -10.19
N ALA A 81 13.32 -14.51 -9.46
CA ALA A 81 14.66 -14.17 -9.97
C ALA A 81 15.66 -15.35 -9.92
N VAL A 82 15.56 -16.21 -8.91
CA VAL A 82 16.53 -17.29 -8.65
C VAL A 82 16.65 -18.31 -9.80
N PRO A 83 15.55 -18.81 -10.41
CA PRO A 83 15.64 -19.74 -11.53
C PRO A 83 16.46 -19.18 -12.69
N TYR A 84 16.25 -17.90 -13.03
CA TYR A 84 17.01 -17.25 -14.09
C TYR A 84 18.49 -17.05 -13.73
N LEU A 85 18.80 -16.70 -12.48
CA LEU A 85 20.19 -16.66 -11.98
C LEU A 85 20.85 -18.04 -12.05
N GLY A 86 20.09 -19.12 -11.85
CA GLY A 86 20.55 -20.49 -12.01
C GLY A 86 21.06 -20.81 -13.42
N LEU A 87 20.52 -20.14 -14.46
CA LEU A 87 20.97 -20.32 -15.84
C LEU A 87 22.43 -19.92 -16.05
N PHE A 88 22.98 -19.05 -15.20
CA PHE A 88 24.39 -18.66 -15.27
C PHE A 88 25.34 -19.77 -14.82
N VAL A 89 24.88 -20.66 -13.95
CA VAL A 89 25.70 -21.71 -13.32
C VAL A 89 25.48 -23.05 -14.00
N ALA A 90 24.22 -23.45 -14.17
CA ALA A 90 23.84 -24.76 -14.69
C ALA A 90 22.56 -24.67 -15.53
N PRO A 91 22.63 -24.15 -16.77
CA PRO A 91 21.46 -23.83 -17.57
C PRO A 91 20.57 -25.04 -17.85
N PHE A 92 21.15 -26.17 -18.29
CA PHE A 92 20.37 -27.38 -18.58
C PHE A 92 19.75 -27.98 -17.31
N SER A 93 20.50 -28.10 -16.22
CA SER A 93 19.95 -28.63 -14.95
C SER A 93 18.76 -27.81 -14.43
N VAL A 94 18.81 -26.49 -14.57
CA VAL A 94 17.72 -25.61 -14.13
C VAL A 94 16.52 -25.73 -15.07
N ARG A 95 16.75 -25.77 -16.38
CA ARG A 95 15.67 -25.87 -17.38
C ARG A 95 14.95 -27.23 -17.29
N ASP A 96 15.68 -28.30 -16.99
CA ASP A 96 15.15 -29.66 -16.79
C ASP A 96 14.33 -29.80 -15.50
N GLN A 97 14.59 -28.97 -14.49
CA GLN A 97 13.79 -28.93 -13.26
C GLN A 97 12.44 -28.24 -13.45
N VAL A 98 12.28 -27.45 -14.53
CA VAL A 98 11.01 -26.80 -14.84
C VAL A 98 10.09 -27.81 -15.55
N PRO A 99 8.93 -28.16 -14.96
CA PRO A 99 7.99 -29.09 -15.57
C PRO A 99 7.33 -28.47 -16.79
N ASP A 100 7.28 -29.24 -17.88
CA ASP A 100 6.62 -28.85 -19.14
C ASP A 100 5.12 -29.16 -19.16
N ASP A 101 4.68 -30.03 -18.25
CA ASP A 101 3.34 -30.61 -18.24
C ASP A 101 2.40 -29.92 -17.26
N LEU A 102 2.83 -28.81 -16.64
CA LEU A 102 2.00 -28.10 -15.69
C LEU A 102 0.75 -27.54 -16.40
N ARG A 103 -0.42 -27.88 -15.87
CA ARG A 103 -1.70 -27.40 -16.38
C ARG A 103 -2.35 -26.48 -15.36
N LEU A 104 -2.82 -25.33 -15.83
CA LEU A 104 -3.59 -24.39 -15.02
C LEU A 104 -4.98 -24.28 -15.63
N LEU A 105 -6.01 -24.60 -14.84
CA LEU A 105 -7.42 -24.60 -15.30
C LEU A 105 -7.69 -25.50 -16.53
N GLY A 106 -6.85 -26.50 -16.77
CA GLY A 106 -6.96 -27.42 -17.90
C GLY A 106 -6.12 -27.04 -19.13
N ASP A 107 -5.59 -25.81 -19.16
CA ASP A 107 -4.70 -25.35 -20.22
C ASP A 107 -3.22 -25.60 -19.88
N PRO A 108 -2.38 -25.99 -20.86
CA PRO A 108 -0.95 -26.12 -20.64
C PRO A 108 -0.36 -24.76 -20.28
N LEU A 109 0.38 -24.69 -19.18
CA LEU A 109 1.08 -23.50 -18.74
C LEU A 109 2.56 -23.64 -19.10
N PRO A 110 3.02 -23.05 -20.22
CA PRO A 110 4.42 -23.15 -20.62
C PRO A 110 5.28 -22.29 -19.68
N LEU A 111 5.76 -22.89 -18.59
CA LEU A 111 6.62 -22.22 -17.61
C LEU A 111 8.05 -22.01 -18.10
N ARG A 112 8.46 -22.72 -19.16
CA ARG A 112 9.78 -22.52 -19.79
C ARG A 112 9.87 -21.20 -20.54
N ASP A 113 8.85 -20.83 -21.31
CA ASP A 113 8.84 -19.57 -22.07
C ASP A 113 9.15 -18.32 -21.21
N PRO A 114 8.50 -18.08 -20.05
CA PRO A 114 8.80 -16.92 -19.20
C PRO A 114 10.16 -17.02 -18.48
N LEU A 115 10.75 -18.22 -18.38
CA LEU A 115 12.12 -18.42 -17.91
C LEU A 115 13.12 -18.04 -19.00
N ASP A 116 12.91 -18.55 -20.21
CA ASP A 116 13.84 -18.44 -21.34
C ASP A 116 13.91 -17.01 -21.88
N ASN A 117 12.77 -16.32 -21.92
CA ASN A 117 12.73 -14.90 -22.26
C ASN A 117 13.10 -13.98 -21.09
N GLY A 118 13.42 -14.52 -19.90
CA GLY A 118 13.83 -13.74 -18.73
C GLY A 118 12.72 -12.89 -18.08
N THR A 119 11.45 -13.10 -18.42
CA THR A 119 10.31 -12.40 -17.79
C THR A 119 10.23 -12.68 -16.30
N LEU A 120 10.51 -13.91 -15.87
CA LEU A 120 10.58 -14.26 -14.44
C LEU A 120 11.63 -13.39 -13.73
N PHE A 121 12.80 -13.19 -14.34
CA PHE A 121 13.84 -12.33 -13.78
C PHE A 121 13.42 -10.86 -13.73
N LEU A 122 12.83 -10.35 -14.81
CA LEU A 122 12.31 -8.98 -14.87
C LEU A 122 11.31 -8.70 -13.73
N ILE A 123 10.31 -9.58 -13.57
CA ILE A 123 9.30 -9.46 -12.51
C ILE A 123 9.97 -9.62 -11.14
N GLY A 124 10.90 -10.57 -11.02
CA GLY A 124 11.66 -10.80 -9.79
C GLY A 124 12.39 -9.54 -9.32
N VAL A 125 13.19 -8.93 -10.21
CA VAL A 125 13.93 -7.69 -9.94
C VAL A 125 13.00 -6.51 -9.67
N LEU A 126 11.89 -6.41 -10.40
CA LEU A 126 10.86 -5.40 -10.18
C LEU A 126 10.29 -5.48 -8.76
N LEU A 127 9.92 -6.68 -8.31
CA LEU A 127 9.38 -6.89 -6.98
C LEU A 127 10.42 -6.64 -5.89
N LEU A 128 11.66 -7.08 -6.10
CA LEU A 128 12.77 -6.80 -5.19
C LEU A 128 13.00 -5.29 -5.05
N MET A 129 13.04 -4.56 -6.18
CA MET A 129 13.25 -3.11 -6.15
C MET A 129 12.09 -2.38 -5.47
N ALA A 130 10.86 -2.83 -5.66
CA ALA A 130 9.68 -2.28 -4.99
C ALA A 130 9.77 -2.39 -3.45
N VAL A 131 10.45 -3.41 -2.91
CA VAL A 131 10.67 -3.58 -1.46
C VAL A 131 11.65 -2.55 -0.91
N PHE A 132 12.73 -2.26 -1.65
CA PHE A 132 13.78 -1.32 -1.23
C PHE A 132 13.41 0.16 -1.43
N SER A 133 12.36 0.46 -2.20
CA SER A 133 11.82 1.82 -2.35
C SER A 133 11.11 2.28 -1.07
N THR A 134 11.93 2.74 -0.12
CA THR A 134 11.62 2.92 1.30
C THR A 134 11.47 4.38 1.69
N SER A 135 10.87 5.23 0.84
CA SER A 135 10.36 6.53 1.31
C SER A 135 9.34 6.36 2.45
N ARG A 136 8.77 5.16 2.61
CA ARG A 136 7.86 4.78 3.71
C ARG A 136 8.52 4.53 5.07
N TRP A 137 9.83 4.27 5.13
CA TRP A 137 10.57 4.15 6.41
C TRP A 137 11.02 5.53 6.91
N ARG A 138 11.01 6.52 6.02
CA ARG A 138 11.06 7.93 6.40
C ARG A 138 9.66 8.33 6.87
N ARG A 139 9.26 7.90 8.07
CA ARG A 139 8.33 8.73 8.85
C ARG A 139 9.06 10.05 9.10
N PRO A 140 8.58 11.20 8.61
CA PRO A 140 8.67 12.36 9.47
C PRO A 140 7.70 12.07 10.61
N ALA A 141 8.21 11.86 11.82
CA ALA A 141 7.44 12.25 12.99
C ALA A 141 7.41 13.79 12.98
N THR A 142 6.61 14.38 12.10
CA THR A 142 6.35 15.81 12.08
C THR A 142 4.86 15.98 11.76
N PRO A 143 4.05 16.46 12.73
CA PRO A 143 2.66 16.82 12.51
C PRO A 143 2.51 17.81 11.35
N PRO A 144 1.32 17.94 10.74
CA PRO A 144 1.13 18.84 9.61
C PRO A 144 1.37 20.28 10.06
N ALA A 145 2.49 20.86 9.65
CA ALA A 145 2.63 22.31 9.56
C ALA A 145 1.71 22.76 8.42
N ALA A 146 0.46 23.05 8.79
CA ALA A 146 -0.45 23.84 8.00
C ALA A 146 -0.01 25.30 8.06
N GLU A 147 0.99 25.66 7.25
CA GLU A 147 1.44 27.04 7.03
C GLU A 147 1.81 27.09 5.53
N ALA A 148 1.12 27.72 4.58
CA ALA A 148 0.26 28.91 4.63
C ALA A 148 0.78 29.97 5.60
N GLU A 149 2.10 30.20 5.58
CA GLU A 149 2.70 31.35 6.24
C GLU A 149 2.44 32.60 5.39
N LEU A 150 1.35 33.31 5.74
CA LEU A 150 1.27 34.75 5.59
C LEU A 150 1.72 35.37 6.92
N THR A 151 3.02 35.63 7.08
CA THR A 151 3.63 36.67 7.94
C THR A 151 3.35 36.69 9.48
N PRO A 152 4.26 37.28 10.27
CA PRO A 152 4.58 36.81 11.62
C PRO A 152 3.76 37.49 12.71
N ALA A 153 3.38 36.75 13.75
CA ALA A 153 2.97 37.31 15.03
C ALA A 153 3.64 36.54 16.18
N VAL A 154 4.62 37.21 16.79
CA VAL A 154 5.05 37.14 18.20
C VAL A 154 4.91 35.77 18.88
N THR A 155 6.05 35.11 19.11
CA THR A 155 6.23 33.94 19.96
C THR A 155 5.58 34.09 21.35
N PRO A 156 4.70 33.18 21.77
CA PRO A 156 4.41 32.97 23.18
C PRO A 156 5.34 31.91 23.77
N VAL A 157 6.00 32.29 24.86
CA VAL A 157 6.81 31.41 25.72
C VAL A 157 5.97 30.23 26.19
N GLU A 158 6.53 29.03 26.10
CA GLU A 158 5.94 27.79 26.63
C GLU A 158 5.79 27.92 28.15
N HIS A 159 4.57 28.13 28.63
CA HIS A 159 4.22 28.01 30.04
C HIS A 159 3.50 26.69 30.24
N LYS A 160 4.20 25.77 30.91
CA LYS A 160 3.63 24.55 31.47
C LYS A 160 2.69 24.98 32.61
N PRO A 161 1.35 24.83 32.51
CA PRO A 161 0.46 25.32 33.55
C PRO A 161 0.60 24.41 34.78
N ALA A 162 1.13 24.96 35.88
CA ALA A 162 0.97 24.37 37.19
C ALA A 162 -0.47 24.64 37.68
N LEU A 163 -1.06 23.71 38.42
CA LEU A 163 -2.45 23.72 38.92
C LEU A 163 -2.75 24.83 39.95
N THR A 164 -1.97 25.91 39.97
CA THR A 164 -2.04 26.99 40.98
C THR A 164 -2.14 28.39 40.38
N ASP A 165 -2.11 28.57 39.06
CA ASP A 165 -2.13 29.89 38.41
C ASP A 165 -3.54 30.37 38.01
N TRP A 166 -4.53 30.22 38.90
CA TRP A 166 -5.82 30.89 38.72
C TRP A 166 -5.75 32.32 39.28
N PRO A 167 -6.12 33.37 38.52
CA PRO A 167 -6.12 34.72 39.06
C PRO A 167 -7.15 34.83 40.20
N PRO A 168 -6.88 35.61 41.26
CA PRO A 168 -7.85 35.79 42.34
C PRO A 168 -9.14 36.37 41.77
N ALA A 169 -10.27 35.78 42.14
CA ALA A 169 -11.58 36.27 41.74
C ALA A 169 -11.73 37.75 42.15
N PRO A 170 -12.26 38.63 41.28
CA PRO A 170 -12.50 40.01 41.67
C PRO A 170 -13.48 40.05 42.84
N ALA A 171 -13.22 40.96 43.78
CA ALA A 171 -14.05 41.16 44.96
C ALA A 171 -15.52 41.40 44.55
N LYS A 172 -16.42 40.70 45.23
CA LYS A 172 -17.87 40.74 44.98
C LYS A 172 -18.39 42.15 45.25
N ASP A 173 -18.86 42.83 44.21
CA ASP A 173 -19.55 44.12 44.33
C ASP A 173 -20.88 43.90 45.09
N PRO A 174 -21.08 44.55 46.26
CA PRO A 174 -22.25 44.28 47.10
C PRO A 174 -23.60 44.60 46.45
N ASP A 175 -23.61 45.39 45.37
CA ASP A 175 -24.84 45.80 44.68
C ASP A 175 -25.24 44.91 43.49
N THR A 176 -24.52 43.80 43.24
CA THR A 176 -24.91 42.86 42.18
C THR A 176 -25.80 41.74 42.75
N PRO A 177 -27.10 41.66 42.39
CA PRO A 177 -27.93 40.52 42.77
C PRO A 177 -27.36 39.23 42.15
N PRO A 178 -27.43 38.09 42.86
CA PRO A 178 -26.88 36.84 42.34
C PRO A 178 -27.54 36.47 41.02
N LEU A 179 -26.74 36.00 40.05
CA LEU A 179 -27.22 35.40 38.80
C LEU A 179 -28.02 34.13 39.15
N THR A 180 -29.31 34.29 39.40
CA THR A 180 -30.24 33.17 39.48
C THR A 180 -30.44 32.66 38.06
N LEU A 181 -29.94 31.45 37.77
CA LEU A 181 -30.46 30.64 36.67
C LEU A 181 -31.98 30.65 36.81
N ALA A 182 -32.69 31.13 35.78
CA ALA A 182 -34.13 31.32 35.78
C ALA A 182 -34.90 29.98 35.80
N TYR A 183 -34.69 29.19 36.85
CA TYR A 183 -35.52 28.07 37.22
C TYR A 183 -36.61 28.60 38.14
N PRO A 184 -37.90 28.44 37.80
CA PRO A 184 -38.96 28.72 38.75
C PRO A 184 -38.85 27.74 39.94
N GLU A 185 -38.77 28.27 41.17
CA GLU A 185 -38.70 27.49 42.41
C GLU A 185 -40.03 26.86 42.86
N THR A 186 -41.02 26.79 41.96
CA THR A 186 -42.31 26.17 42.24
C THR A 186 -42.46 24.90 41.41
N PRO A 187 -42.62 23.70 42.03
CA PRO A 187 -42.85 22.48 41.28
C PRO A 187 -44.22 22.52 40.60
N THR A 188 -44.25 22.82 39.31
CA THR A 188 -45.44 22.61 38.49
C THR A 188 -45.51 21.14 38.10
N GLU A 189 -46.44 20.44 38.76
CA GLU A 189 -47.11 19.20 38.32
C GLU A 189 -46.25 17.91 38.26
N PRO A 190 -46.67 16.81 38.92
CA PRO A 190 -45.90 15.57 38.91
C PRO A 190 -45.94 14.93 37.52
N LEU A 191 -44.79 14.93 36.83
CA LEU A 191 -44.55 14.12 35.64
C LEU A 191 -44.89 12.65 35.92
N PRO A 192 -45.57 11.94 35.00
CA PRO A 192 -45.96 10.55 35.22
C PRO A 192 -44.72 9.70 35.50
N ARG A 193 -44.70 9.12 36.70
CA ARG A 193 -43.65 8.26 37.23
C ARG A 193 -43.47 7.06 36.28
N ARG A 194 -42.45 7.12 35.42
CA ARG A 194 -42.04 6.00 34.56
C ARG A 194 -41.46 4.91 35.45
N THR A 195 -42.30 3.98 35.87
CA THR A 195 -41.88 2.72 36.48
C THR A 195 -41.39 1.81 35.36
N GLY A 196 -40.09 1.49 35.35
CA GLY A 196 -39.51 0.61 34.34
C GLY A 196 -38.05 0.93 34.08
N SER A 197 -37.18 0.23 34.79
CA SER A 197 -35.73 0.18 34.59
C SER A 197 -35.40 -0.59 33.31
N GLU A 198 -35.71 -0.05 32.14
CA GLU A 198 -35.24 -0.61 30.87
C GLU A 198 -34.66 0.50 29.98
N SER A 199 -33.34 0.39 29.81
CA SER A 199 -32.57 1.14 28.83
C SER A 199 -33.13 0.87 27.42
N PRO A 200 -33.27 1.90 26.56
CA PRO A 200 -33.73 1.72 25.19
C PRO A 200 -32.76 0.90 24.31
N TRP A 201 -31.59 0.53 24.83
CA TRP A 201 -30.53 -0.18 24.11
C TRP A 201 -30.44 -1.68 24.43
N SER A 202 -31.30 -2.22 25.29
CA SER A 202 -31.21 -3.63 25.75
C SER A 202 -32.21 -4.60 25.12
N ALA A 203 -32.93 -4.24 24.05
CA ALA A 203 -33.84 -5.17 23.38
C ALA A 203 -33.16 -5.86 22.17
N PRO A 204 -33.05 -7.20 22.11
CA PRO A 204 -32.65 -7.90 20.89
C PRO A 204 -33.79 -7.81 19.85
N PRO A 205 -33.48 -7.90 18.54
CA PRO A 205 -34.48 -7.72 17.49
C PRO A 205 -35.57 -8.79 17.57
N ARG A 206 -36.79 -8.40 17.94
CA ARG A 206 -37.97 -9.26 17.85
C ARG A 206 -38.31 -9.44 16.37
N GLY A 207 -38.26 -10.68 15.90
CA GLY A 207 -38.61 -11.06 14.53
C GLY A 207 -40.01 -10.57 14.18
N ALA A 208 -40.12 -9.87 13.06
CA ALA A 208 -41.39 -9.48 12.48
C ALA A 208 -42.18 -10.74 12.12
N GLY A 209 -43.36 -10.88 12.73
CA GLY A 209 -44.27 -11.99 12.54
C GLY A 209 -44.72 -12.15 11.10
N ARG A 210 -44.75 -13.41 10.68
CA ARG A 210 -45.51 -13.93 9.54
C ARG A 210 -46.99 -13.61 9.73
N PRO A 211 -47.68 -12.93 8.79
CA PRO A 211 -49.13 -12.85 8.83
C PRO A 211 -49.72 -14.12 8.21
N GLU A 212 -50.42 -14.91 9.02
CA GLU A 212 -51.35 -15.93 8.53
C GLU A 212 -52.69 -15.29 8.16
N GLY A 213 -53.15 -15.59 6.95
CA GLY A 213 -54.55 -15.92 6.65
C GLY A 213 -55.55 -14.79 6.40
N THR A 214 -56.04 -14.67 5.15
CA THR A 214 -57.49 -14.60 4.89
C THR A 214 -57.81 -15.01 3.44
N GLU A 215 -58.72 -15.97 3.30
CA GLU A 215 -59.33 -16.47 2.06
C GLU A 215 -60.33 -15.45 1.46
N SER A 216 -60.51 -15.43 0.14
CA SER A 216 -61.83 -15.67 -0.51
C SER A 216 -61.87 -15.32 -2.01
N ARG A 217 -62.47 -16.26 -2.74
CA ARG A 217 -63.17 -16.20 -4.05
C ARG A 217 -62.41 -16.51 -5.34
#